data_AF-A0A7D5GHD8-F1
#
_entry.id   AF-A0A7D5GHD8-F1
#
_cell.length_a   1.000
_cell.length_b   1.000
_cell.length_c   1.000
_cell.angle_alpha   90.00
_cell.angle_beta   90.00
_cell.angle_gamma   90.00
#
_symmetry.space_group_name_H-M   'P 1'
#
loop_
_entity.id
_entity.type
_entity.pdbx_description
1 polymer ?
#
loop_
_entity_poly.entity_id
_entity_poly.type
_entity_poly.pdbx_seq_one_letter_code
_entity_poly.pdbx_strand_id
1 'polypeptide(L)' 'MCEHSPECSNGATCQLVLENGQTGLETAEYYCKAHLVLRIWEVENDSSLRAISAEQL' A
#
# COMPACT_ATOMS: atom_id res chain seq x y z
N MET A 1 -2.62 2.07 10.21
CA MET A 1 -3.29 2.33 8.92
C MET A 1 -3.38 3.84 8.70
N CYS A 2 -2.81 4.36 7.61
CA CYS A 2 -2.88 5.79 7.28
C CYS A 2 -4.36 6.23 7.05
N GLU A 3 -5.05 6.86 8.01
CA GLU A 3 -6.49 7.21 7.89
C GLU A 3 -6.82 8.31 6.86
N HIS A 4 -7.60 8.00 5.81
CA HIS A 4 -8.38 8.90 4.91
C HIS A 4 -8.07 10.42 4.84
N SER A 5 -6.82 10.81 4.56
CA SER A 5 -6.49 12.24 4.34
C SER A 5 -6.34 12.52 2.84
N PRO A 6 -7.05 13.52 2.29
CA PRO A 6 -7.03 13.86 0.88
C PRO A 6 -5.78 14.66 0.46
N GLU A 7 -4.91 15.06 1.39
CA GLU A 7 -3.74 15.88 1.07
C GLU A 7 -2.53 15.00 0.70
N CYS A 8 -2.22 14.90 -0.60
CA CYS A 8 -0.88 14.52 -1.08
C CYS A 8 0.03 15.74 -0.93
N SER A 9 0.25 16.18 0.32
CA SER A 9 1.37 17.08 0.60
C SER A 9 2.62 16.22 0.61
N ASN A 10 3.69 16.70 -0.03
CA ASN A 10 4.97 15.98 -0.21
C ASN A 10 5.68 15.58 1.11
N GLY A 11 5.07 15.84 2.28
CA GLY A 11 5.66 15.58 3.59
C GLY A 11 5.36 14.20 4.18
N ALA A 12 4.40 13.44 3.65
CA ALA A 12 4.03 12.13 4.20
C ALA A 12 3.88 11.06 3.11
N THR A 13 4.87 10.17 3.00
CA THR A 13 4.81 8.96 2.18
C THR A 13 4.46 7.78 3.08
N CYS A 14 3.50 6.94 2.66
CA CYS A 14 3.23 5.67 3.34
C CYS A 14 3.93 4.55 2.57
N GLN A 15 4.60 3.65 3.30
CA GLN A 15 5.08 2.39 2.76
C GLN A 15 3.93 1.38 2.77
N LEU A 16 3.79 0.62 1.69
CA LEU A 16 2.90 -0.53 1.56
C LEU A 16 3.77 -1.77 1.35
N VAL A 17 3.57 -2.80 2.17
CA VAL A 17 4.22 -4.10 1.98
C VAL A 17 3.21 -5.06 1.38
N LEU A 18 3.59 -5.64 0.25
CA LEU A 18 2.82 -6.63 -0.48
C LEU A 18 3.53 -7.98 -0.44
N GLU A 19 2.77 -9.05 -0.20
CA GLU A 19 3.21 -10.43 -0.36
C GLU A 19 2.66 -10.98 -1.68
N ASN A 20 3.51 -11.61 -2.48
CA ASN A 20 3.07 -12.38 -3.62
C ASN A 20 2.62 -13.77 -3.16
N GLY A 21 1.33 -14.10 -3.34
CA GLY A 21 0.75 -15.34 -2.86
C GLY A 21 1.25 -16.61 -3.57
N GLN A 22 1.92 -16.48 -4.72
CA GLN A 22 2.49 -17.62 -5.47
C GLN A 22 3.93 -17.94 -5.05
N THR A 23 4.72 -16.91 -4.74
CA THR A 23 6.16 -17.03 -4.47
C THR A 23 6.53 -16.81 -3.01
N GLY A 24 5.63 -16.20 -2.22
CA GLY A 24 5.89 -15.78 -0.84
C GLY A 24 6.85 -14.60 -0.73
N LEU A 25 7.19 -13.93 -1.84
CA LEU A 25 8.09 -12.79 -1.82
C LEU A 25 7.38 -11.51 -1.40
N GLU A 26 8.03 -10.76 -0.52
CA GLU A 26 7.56 -9.46 -0.08
C GLU A 26 8.19 -8.34 -0.91
N THR A 27 7.39 -7.33 -1.26
CA THR A 27 7.83 -6.12 -1.95
C THR A 27 7.30 -4.89 -1.23
N ALA A 28 8.17 -3.89 -1.08
CA ALA A 28 7.80 -2.59 -0.54
C ALA A 28 7.52 -1.60 -1.67
N GLU A 29 6.34 -1.00 -1.64
CA GLU A 29 5.91 0.08 -2.52
C GLU A 29 5.70 1.36 -1.69
N TYR A 30 5.85 2.54 -2.29
CA TYR A 30 5.74 3.83 -1.59
C TYR A 30 4.73 4.74 -2.28
N TYR A 31 3.78 5.24 -1.50
CA TYR A 31 2.67 6.03 -2.03
C TYR A 31 2.38 7.27 -1.19
N CYS A 32 1.95 8.34 -1.86
CA CYS A 32 1.11 9.34 -1.20
C CYS A 32 -0.12 8.65 -0.60
N LYS A 33 -0.59 9.15 0.54
CA LYS A 33 -1.72 8.59 1.27
C LYS A 33 -3.00 8.40 0.42
N ALA A 34 -3.30 9.35 -0.47
CA ALA A 34 -4.43 9.24 -1.38
C ALA A 34 -4.28 8.07 -2.39
N HIS A 35 -3.06 7.81 -2.87
CA HIS A 35 -2.77 6.72 -3.81
C HIS A 35 -2.67 5.36 -3.11
N LEU A 36 -2.27 5.34 -1.83
CA LEU A 36 -2.22 4.12 -1.03
C LEU A 36 -3.58 3.41 -1.00
N VAL A 37 -4.66 4.16 -0.78
CA VAL A 37 -6.03 3.58 -0.69
C VAL A 37 -6.43 2.93 -2.02
N LEU A 38 -6.14 3.59 -3.14
CA LEU A 38 -6.40 3.03 -4.47
C LEU A 38 -5.58 1.76 -4.70
N ARG A 39 -4.30 1.78 -4.32
CA ARG A 39 -3.42 0.62 -4.48
C ARG A 39 -3.87 -0.58 -3.66
N ILE A 40 -4.30 -0.36 -2.42
CA ILE A 40 -4.83 -1.43 -1.57
C ILE A 40 -6.06 -2.05 -2.23
N TRP A 41 -6.97 -1.25 -2.77
CA TRP A 41 -8.16 -1.75 -3.46
C TRP A 41 -7.83 -2.59 -4.71
N GLU A 42 -6.84 -2.17 -5.50
CA GLU A 42 -6.34 -2.95 -6.63
C GLU A 42 -5.76 -4.29 -6.19
N VAL A 43 -4.98 -4.30 -5.11
CA VAL A 43 -4.36 -5.51 -4.55
C VAL A 43 -5.42 -6.45 -3.97
N GLU A 44 -6.43 -5.95 -3.28
CA GLU A 44 -7.54 -6.77 -2.76
C GLU A 44 -8.35 -7.45 -3.88
N ASN A 45 -8.36 -6.86 -5.08
CA ASN A 45 -9.00 -7.44 -6.26
C ASN A 45 -8.04 -8.37 -7.06
N ASP A 46 -6.76 -8.43 -6.71
CA ASP A 46 -5.77 -9.30 -7.33
C ASP A 46 -5.53 -10.55 -6.44
N SER A 47 -5.92 -11.72 -6.93
CA SER A 47 -5.77 -12.98 -6.18
C SER A 47 -4.32 -13.45 -6.01
N SER A 48 -3.37 -12.83 -6.70
CA SER A 48 -1.94 -13.17 -6.63
C SER A 48 -1.15 -12.30 -5.65
N LEU A 49 -1.75 -11.21 -5.15
CA LEU A 49 -1.11 -10.27 -4.25
C LEU A 49 -1.90 -10.13 -2.94
N ARG A 50 -1.20 -9.80 -1.87
CA ARG A 50 -1.81 -9.55 -0.57
C ARG A 50 -1.13 -8.36 0.10
N ALA A 51 -1.91 -7.36 0.49
CA ALA A 51 -1.43 -6.29 1.36
C ALA A 51 -1.26 -6.83 2.78
N ILE A 52 -0.05 -6.71 3.34
CA ILE A 52 0.27 -7.22 4.69
C ILE A 52 0.57 -6.11 5.70
N SER A 53 1.10 -4.96 5.27
CA SER A 53 1.30 -3.81 6.16
C SER A 53 1.27 -2.48 5.40
N ALA A 54 0.83 -1.43 6.06
CA ALA A 54 0.98 -0.06 5.57
C ALA A 54 1.28 0.91 6.72
N GLU A 55 2.46 1.56 6.66
CA GLU A 55 2.99 2.41 7.73
C GLU A 55 3.47 3.75 7.18
N GLN A 56 3.32 4.81 7.99
CA GLN A 56 3.80 6.14 7.64
C GLN A 56 5.28 6.24 8.00
N LEU A 57 6.08 6.76 7.07
CA LEU A 57 7.50 7.04 7.25
C LEU A 57 7.73 8.43 7.88
#